data_AF-A0A447TGM0-F1
#
_entry.id   AF-A0A447TGM0-F1
#
_cell.length_a   1.000
_cell.length_b   1.000
_cell.length_c   1.000
_cell.angle_alpha   90.00
_cell.angle_beta   90.00
_cell.angle_gamma   90.00
#
_symmetry.space_group_name_H-M   'P 1'
#
loop_
_entity.id
_entity.type
_entity.pdbx_description
1 polymer ?
#
loop_
_entity_poly.entity_id
_entity_poly.type
_entity_poly.pdbx_seq_one_letter_code
_entity_poly.pdbx_strand_id
1 'polypeptide(L)' 'MGRPPAARPGRRGPLRARLAADGVGRVVVSLGEQGALLVDADAALLASLPPQRPLSTVGAGDALVAGLAAAEARG' A
#
# COMPACT_ATOMS: atom_id res chain seq x y z
N MET A 1 2.93 4.09 20.39
CA MET A 1 2.24 3.98 19.09
C MET A 1 2.97 4.88 18.11
N GLY A 2 3.69 4.29 17.14
CA GLY A 2 4.43 5.07 16.14
C GLY A 2 3.48 5.68 15.14
N ARG A 3 3.72 6.95 14.76
CA ARG A 3 2.98 7.61 13.69
C ARG A 3 3.15 6.78 12.40
N PRO A 4 2.07 6.48 11.65
CA PRO A 4 2.21 5.77 10.39
C PRO A 4 3.15 6.54 9.45
N PRO A 5 3.96 5.84 8.64
CA PRO A 5 4.84 6.48 7.68
C PRO A 5 4.03 7.43 6.78
N ALA A 6 4.56 8.63 6.55
CA ALA A 6 3.88 9.63 5.73
C ALA A 6 3.76 9.11 4.29
N ALA A 7 2.53 8.93 3.82
CA ALA A 7 2.26 8.57 2.43
C ALA A 7 2.55 9.77 1.52
N ARG A 8 3.28 9.54 0.42
CA ARG A 8 3.53 10.56 -0.60
C ARG A 8 2.60 10.33 -1.80
N PRO A 9 2.07 11.39 -2.43
CA PRO A 9 1.27 11.22 -3.64
C PRO A 9 2.12 10.61 -4.77
N GLY A 10 1.63 9.51 -5.33
CA GLY A 10 2.24 8.82 -6.48
C GLY A 10 1.90 9.49 -7.82
N ARG A 11 2.63 9.13 -8.87
CA ARG A 11 2.32 9.58 -10.24
C ARG A 11 0.94 9.06 -10.68
N ARG A 12 0.10 9.93 -11.23
CA ARG A 12 -1.21 9.55 -11.82
C ARG A 12 -0.96 8.77 -13.12
N GLY A 13 -1.52 7.57 -13.23
CA GLY A 13 -1.36 6.69 -14.40
C GLY A 13 -2.68 5.99 -14.79
N PRO A 14 -2.70 5.28 -15.93
CA PRO A 14 -3.91 4.69 -16.52
C PRO A 14 -4.55 3.58 -15.66
N LEU A 15 -3.82 3.08 -14.64
CA LEU A 15 -4.27 2.04 -13.73
C LEU A 15 -5.63 2.39 -13.08
N ARG A 16 -5.85 3.63 -12.67
CA ARG A 16 -7.07 4.04 -11.94
C ARG A 16 -8.33 3.84 -12.76
N ALA A 17 -8.30 4.29 -14.01
CA ALA A 17 -9.41 4.14 -14.94
C ALA A 17 -9.71 2.67 -15.23
N ARG A 18 -8.66 1.83 -15.30
CA ARG A 18 -8.81 0.40 -15.51
C ARG A 18 -9.38 -0.33 -14.29
N LEU A 19 -8.91 0.00 -13.09
CA LEU A 19 -9.47 -0.55 -11.83
C LEU A 19 -10.95 -0.22 -11.69
N ALA A 20 -11.35 1.01 -12.03
CA ALA A 20 -12.76 1.40 -12.04
C ALA A 20 -13.58 0.60 -13.08
N ALA A 21 -13.05 0.41 -14.30
CA ALA A 21 -13.69 -0.40 -15.33
C ALA A 21 -13.86 -1.87 -14.92
N ASP A 22 -12.90 -2.40 -14.15
CA ASP A 22 -12.89 -3.78 -13.65
C ASP A 22 -13.71 -3.94 -12.35
N GLY A 23 -14.34 -2.87 -11.83
CA GLY A 23 -15.14 -2.89 -10.60
C GLY A 23 -14.32 -3.00 -9.31
N VAL A 24 -13.00 -2.74 -9.36
CA VAL A 24 -12.08 -2.83 -8.22
C VAL A 24 -11.92 -1.45 -7.56
N GLY A 25 -12.45 -1.31 -6.33
CA GLY A 25 -12.46 -0.03 -5.62
C GLY A 25 -11.10 0.43 -5.07
N ARG A 26 -10.19 -0.50 -4.75
CA ARG A 26 -8.86 -0.21 -4.21
C ARG A 26 -7.88 -1.32 -4.56
N VAL A 27 -6.64 -0.95 -4.90
CA VAL A 27 -5.52 -1.87 -5.07
C VAL A 27 -4.36 -1.43 -4.20
N VAL A 28 -3.70 -2.40 -3.56
CA VAL A 28 -2.44 -2.20 -2.84
C VAL A 28 -1.38 -3.12 -3.44
N VAL A 29 -0.25 -2.56 -3.84
CA VAL A 29 0.88 -3.28 -4.42
C VAL A 29 2.05 -3.22 -3.47
N SER A 30 2.55 -4.37 -3.03
CA SER A 30 3.83 -4.46 -2.33
C SER A 30 4.96 -4.18 -3.31
N LEU A 31 5.84 -3.24 -2.96
CA LEU A 31 7.04 -2.87 -3.71
C LEU A 31 8.32 -3.31 -2.98
N GLY A 32 8.20 -4.25 -2.03
CA GLY A 32 9.33 -4.72 -1.22
C GLY A 32 9.94 -3.59 -0.39
N GLU A 33 11.25 -3.40 -0.52
CA GLU A 33 11.99 -2.35 0.20
C GLU A 33 11.55 -0.92 -0.13
N GLN A 34 10.89 -0.71 -1.27
CA GLN A 34 10.36 0.59 -1.67
C GLN A 34 9.03 0.92 -0.96
N GLY A 35 8.46 -0.04 -0.22
CA GLY A 35 7.22 0.11 0.53
C GLY A 35 6.01 -0.46 -0.21
N ALA A 36 4.90 0.29 -0.24
CA ALA A 36 3.66 -0.14 -0.87
C ALA A 36 2.93 1.02 -1.56
N LEU A 37 2.34 0.75 -2.72
CA LEU A 37 1.50 1.68 -3.46
C LEU A 37 0.03 1.34 -3.27
N LEU A 38 -0.74 2.26 -2.70
CA LEU A 38 -2.20 2.22 -2.65
C LEU A 38 -2.77 3.06 -3.78
N VAL A 39 -3.75 2.53 -4.50
CA VAL A 39 -4.46 3.22 -5.58
C VAL A 39 -5.95 2.99 -5.42
N ASP A 40 -6.71 4.07 -5.40
CA ASP A 40 -8.18 4.06 -5.43
C ASP A 40 -8.71 5.17 -6.36
N ALA A 41 -10.01 5.45 -6.29
CA ALA A 41 -10.69 6.47 -7.08
C ALA A 41 -10.25 7.91 -6.75
N ASP A 42 -9.71 8.16 -5.55
CA ASP A 42 -9.38 9.51 -5.05
C ASP A 42 -7.89 9.84 -5.15
N ALA A 43 -7.01 8.92 -4.75
CA ALA A 43 -5.57 9.09 -4.85
C ALA A 43 -4.78 7.86 -5.34
N ALA A 44 -3.50 8.13 -5.61
CA ALA A 44 -2.44 7.12 -5.59
C ALA A 44 -1.44 7.53 -4.51
N LEU A 45 -1.17 6.67 -3.54
CA LEU A 45 -0.40 6.94 -2.34
C LEU A 45 0.74 5.92 -2.22
N LEU A 46 1.98 6.40 -2.13
CA LEU A 46 3.16 5.60 -1.83
C LEU A 46 3.49 5.69 -0.34
N ALA A 47 3.29 4.58 0.37
CA ALA A 47 3.79 4.38 1.73
C ALA A 47 5.22 3.82 1.65
N SER A 48 6.17 4.45 2.34
CA SER A 48 7.57 4.00 2.38
C SER A 48 8.11 4.05 3.80
N LEU A 49 9.00 3.10 4.12
CA LEU A 49 9.71 3.05 5.39
C LEU A 49 11.16 3.51 5.18
N PRO A 50 11.85 3.99 6.23
CA PRO A 50 13.30 4.12 6.19
C PRO A 50 13.94 2.78 5.77
N PRO A 51 15.14 2.78 5.18
CA PRO A 51 15.81 1.54 4.79
C PRO A 51 15.86 0.53 5.94
N GLN A 52 15.46 -0.71 5.67
CA GLN A 52 15.44 -1.80 6.64
C GLN A 52 16.45 -2.88 6.26
N ARG A 53 16.99 -3.60 7.24
CA ARG A 53 17.78 -4.84 7.02
C ARG A 53 17.07 -6.01 7.71
N PRO A 54 15.98 -6.53 7.12
CA PRO A 54 15.27 -7.65 7.72
C PRO A 54 16.14 -8.92 7.67
N LEU A 55 16.01 -9.76 8.70
CA LEU A 55 16.62 -11.09 8.72
C LEU A 55 16.01 -12.02 7.67
N SER A 56 14.72 -11.83 7.36
CA SER A 56 13.96 -12.58 6.37
C SER A 56 12.81 -11.73 5.83
N THR A 57 12.45 -11.93 4.57
CA THR A 57 11.26 -11.34 3.94
C THR A 57 10.08 -12.31 3.88
N VAL A 58 10.27 -13.54 4.37
CA VAL A 58 9.20 -14.53 4.47
C VAL A 58 8.08 -13.96 5.36
N GLY A 59 6.85 -13.96 4.83
CA GLY A 59 5.67 -13.41 5.52
C GLY A 59 5.53 -11.89 5.45
N ALA A 60 6.44 -11.15 4.79
CA ALA A 60 6.31 -9.69 4.67
C ALA A 60 5.03 -9.29 3.91
N GLY A 61 4.62 -10.10 2.91
CA GLY A 61 3.34 -9.93 2.20
C GLY A 61 2.13 -10.19 3.10
N ASP A 62 2.16 -11.27 3.88
CA ASP A 62 1.08 -11.60 4.82
C ASP A 62 0.95 -10.53 5.90
N ALA A 63 2.06 -10.00 6.41
CA ALA A 63 2.09 -8.89 7.35
C ALA A 63 1.49 -7.60 6.76
N LEU A 64 1.75 -7.31 5.48
CA LEU A 64 1.12 -6.19 4.77
C LEU A 64 -0.41 -6.36 4.70
N VAL A 65 -0.88 -7.54 4.30
CA VAL A 65 -2.32 -7.84 4.20
C VAL A 65 -2.98 -7.79 5.58
N ALA A 66 -2.36 -8.39 6.59
CA ALA A 66 -2.84 -8.37 7.96
C ALA A 66 -2.92 -6.93 8.51
N GLY A 67 -1.93 -6.08 8.21
CA GLY A 67 -1.93 -4.67 8.58
C GLY A 67 -3.07 -3.90 7.92
N LEU A 68 -3.32 -4.14 6.63
CA LEU A 68 -4.45 -3.53 5.90
C LEU A 68 -5.80 -3.96 6.50
N ALA A 69 -5.99 -5.27 6.71
CA ALA A 69 -7.22 -5.79 7.31
C ALA A 69 -7.44 -5.25 8.73
N ALA A 70 -6.37 -5.14 9.53
CA ALA A 70 -6.44 -4.56 10.87
C ALA A 70 -6.77 -3.06 10.85
N ALA A 71 -6.32 -2.31 9.84
CA ALA A 71 -6.69 -0.90 9.67
C ALA A 71 -8.16 -0.76 9.26
N GLU A 72 -8.61 -1.51 8.26
CA GLU A 72 -10.03 -1.53 7.82
C GLU A 72 -10.97 -1.90 8.97
N ALA A 73 -10.60 -2.87 9.80
CA ALA A 73 -11.39 -3.25 10.98
C ALA A 73 -11.48 -2.16 12.06
N ARG A 74 -10.63 -1.12 11.99
CA ARG A 74 -10.56 -0.02 12.97
C ARG A 74 -11.20 1.29 12.45
N GLY A 75 -11.47 1.40 11.15
CA GLY A 75 -11.93 2.63 10.49
C GLY A 75 -10.83 3.67 10.30
#